data_AF-A0A1Y4V3E0-F1
#
_entry.id   AF-A0A1Y4V3E0-F1
#
_cell.length_a   1.000
_cell.length_b   1.000
_cell.length_c   1.000
_cell.angle_alpha   90.00
_cell.angle_beta   90.00
_cell.angle_gamma   90.00
#
_symmetry.space_group_name_H-M   'P 1'
#
loop_
_entity.id
_entity.type
_entity.pdbx_description
1 polymer ?
#
loop_
_entity_poly.entity_id
_entity_poly.type
_entity_poly.pdbx_seq_one_letter_code
_entity_poly.pdbx_strand_id
1 'polypeptide(L)' 'MYVVRDKDGDLCLFIERPIKIDEHGYWQPKHSFDWISLDSELFPEVKWEDEEPTEVELVKKEK' A
#
# COMPACT_ATOMS: atom_id res chain seq x y z
N MET A 1 6.37 4.70 -5.67
CA MET A 1 5.98 3.95 -4.46
C MET A 1 4.54 3.53 -4.62
N TYR A 2 4.03 2.62 -3.79
CA TYR A 2 2.69 2.05 -3.98
C TYR A 2 1.93 2.03 -2.67
N VAL A 3 0.74 2.63 -2.66
CA VAL A 3 -0.20 2.56 -1.53
C VAL A 3 -1.24 1.50 -1.84
N VAL A 4 -1.50 0.65 -0.85
CA VAL A 4 -2.49 -0.40 -0.92
C VAL A 4 -3.23 -0.50 0.40
N ARG A 5 -4.46 -1.00 0.33
CA ARG A 5 -5.21 -1.42 1.50
C ARG A 5 -5.34 -2.93 1.48
N ASP A 6 -5.06 -3.57 2.61
CA ASP A 6 -5.32 -4.99 2.76
C ASP A 6 -6.79 -5.26 3.13
N LYS A 7 -7.15 -6.53 3.27
CA LYS A 7 -8.54 -6.94 3.54
C LYS A 7 -9.03 -6.55 4.94
N ASP A 8 -8.12 -6.39 5.89
CA ASP A 8 -8.44 -5.99 7.26
C ASP A 8 -8.57 -4.46 7.40
N GLY A 9 -8.21 -3.73 6.33
CA GLY A 9 -8.32 -2.29 6.23
C GLY A 9 -7.03 -1.56 6.55
N ASP A 10 -5.93 -2.28 6.79
CA ASP A 10 -4.64 -1.67 7.05
C ASP A 10 -4.10 -1.04 5.77
N LEU A 11 -3.58 0.18 5.93
CA LEU A 11 -3.00 0.94 4.84
C LEU A 11 -1.47 0.79 4.86
N CYS A 12 -0.92 0.36 3.74
CA CYS A 12 0.51 0.08 3.61
C CYS A 12 1.11 0.83 2.43
N LEU A 13 2.33 1.35 2.62
CA LEU A 13 3.16 1.92 1.57
C LEU A 13 4.31 0.98 1.26
N PHE A 14 4.45 0.60 -0.01
CA PHE A 14 5.54 -0.21 -0.54
C PHE A 14 6.47 0.65 -1.39
N ILE A 15 7.78 0.36 -1.36
CA ILE A 15 8.74 1.07 -2.22
C ILE A 15 8.64 0.51 -3.64
N GLU A 16 8.71 -0.82 -3.80
CA GLU A 16 8.47 -1.51 -5.07
C GLU A 16 7.01 -1.98 -5.22
N ARG A 17 6.62 -2.35 -6.45
CA ARG A 17 5.25 -2.78 -6.75
C ARG A 17 4.93 -4.09 -5.99
N PRO A 18 3.97 -4.09 -5.06
CA PRO A 18 3.59 -5.32 -4.36
C PRO A 18 2.74 -6.22 -5.24
N ILE A 19 2.62 -7.50 -4.84
CA ILE A 19 1.74 -8.48 -5.49
C ILE A 19 0.55 -8.73 -4.57
N LYS A 20 -0.67 -8.62 -5.10
CA LYS A 20 -1.88 -8.93 -4.33
C LYS A 20 -2.01 -10.43 -4.12
N ILE A 21 -2.24 -10.87 -2.88
CA ILE A 21 -2.45 -12.27 -2.53
C ILE A 21 -3.88 -12.42 -2.00
N ASP A 22 -4.84 -12.57 -2.93
CA ASP A 22 -6.27 -12.60 -2.59
C ASP A 22 -6.64 -13.72 -1.60
N GLU A 23 -6.00 -14.88 -1.70
CA GLU A 23 -6.22 -16.02 -0.80
C GLU A 23 -5.93 -15.66 0.67
N HIS A 24 -4.98 -14.76 0.91
CA HIS A 24 -4.54 -14.38 2.24
C HIS A 24 -4.96 -12.97 2.65
N GLY A 25 -5.58 -12.21 1.75
CA GLY A 25 -6.12 -10.87 2.06
C GLY A 25 -5.05 -9.79 2.25
N TYR A 26 -3.82 -9.99 1.77
CA TYR A 26 -2.74 -9.01 1.93
C TYR A 26 -1.95 -8.79 0.64
N TRP A 27 -1.11 -7.75 0.66
CA TRP A 27 -0.18 -7.43 -0.43
C TRP A 27 1.24 -7.84 -0.06
N GLN A 28 1.86 -8.67 -0.90
CA GLN A 28 3.18 -9.23 -0.65
C GLN A 28 4.28 -8.28 -1.14
N PRO A 29 5.24 -7.90 -0.29
CA PRO A 29 6.42 -7.16 -0.73
C PRO A 29 7.35 -8.06 -1.54
N LYS A 30 8.06 -7.48 -2.51
CA LYS A 30 9.07 -8.21 -3.28
C LYS A 30 10.33 -8.52 -2.47
N HIS A 31 10.67 -7.65 -1.51
CA HIS A 31 11.79 -7.81 -0.60
C HIS A 31 11.33 -7.70 0.86
N SER A 32 11.93 -8.46 1.77
CA SER A 32 11.62 -8.34 3.19
C SER A 32 11.89 -6.91 3.66
N PHE A 33 10.93 -6.31 4.38
CA PHE A 33 10.97 -4.92 4.89
C PHE A 33 10.80 -3.81 3.85
N ASP A 34 10.31 -4.12 2.65
CA ASP A 34 10.04 -3.12 1.60
C ASP A 34 8.71 -2.35 1.78
N TRP A 35 8.22 -2.26 3.01
CA TRP A 35 6.93 -1.65 3.29
C TRP A 35 6.89 -0.99 4.68
N ILE A 36 6.00 -0.01 4.81
CA ILE A 36 5.65 0.63 6.07
C ILE A 36 4.14 0.68 6.23
N SER A 37 3.65 0.58 7.47
CA SER A 37 2.26 0.87 7.79
C SER A 37 2.05 2.39 7.84
N LEU A 38 0.93 2.84 7.29
CA LEU A 38 0.46 4.22 7.35
C LEU A 38 -0.78 4.31 8.22
N ASP A 39 -1.13 5.53 8.63
CA ASP A 39 -2.44 5.78 9.22
C ASP A 39 -3.54 5.45 8.20
N SER A 40 -4.45 4.57 8.60
CA SER A 40 -5.54 4.05 7.79
C SER A 40 -6.49 5.13 7.24
N GLU A 41 -6.51 6.33 7.84
CA GLU A 41 -7.37 7.45 7.44
C GLU A 41 -6.80 8.29 6.28
N LEU A 42 -5.51 8.18 5.94
CA LEU A 42 -4.84 9.10 4.99
C LEU A 42 -5.34 8.98 3.54
N PHE A 43 -5.80 7.79 3.12
CA PHE A 43 -6.20 7.49 1.74
C PHE A 43 -7.46 6.60 1.73
N PRO A 44 -8.64 7.15 2.05
CA PRO A 44 -9.89 6.39 2.10
C PRO A 44 -10.38 5.90 0.72
N GLU A 45 -9.87 6.47 -0.36
CA GLU A 45 -10.17 6.06 -1.73
C GLU A 45 -9.49 4.75 -2.14
N VAL A 46 -8.37 4.39 -1.50
CA VAL A 46 -7.64 3.14 -1.76
C VAL A 46 -8.35 2.01 -1.03
N LYS A 47 -8.75 0.98 -1.75
CA LYS A 47 -9.59 -0.11 -1.26
C LYS A 47 -8.95 -1.47 -1.50
N TRP A 48 -9.33 -2.45 -0.69
CA TRP A 48 -8.93 -3.83 -0.92
C TRP A 48 -9.41 -4.34 -2.29
N GLU A 49 -10.57 -3.89 -2.77
CA GLU A 49 -11.14 -4.32 -4.05
C GLU A 49 -10.37 -3.81 -5.28
N ASP A 50 -9.43 -2.87 -5.11
CA ASP A 50 -8.62 -2.37 -6.22
C ASP A 50 -7.79 -3.52 -6.82
N GLU A 51 -7.88 -3.70 -8.15
CA GLU A 51 -7.17 -4.77 -8.87
C GLU A 51 -5.66 -4.52 -8.88
N GLU A 52 -5.25 -3.25 -8.85
CA GLU A 52 -3.87 -2.81 -8.96
C GLU A 52 -3.50 -1.87 -7.81
N PRO A 53 -2.23 -1.86 -7.36
CA PRO A 53 -1.80 -0.98 -6.30
C PRO A 53 -1.76 0.48 -6.79
N THR A 54 -2.06 1.43 -5.91
CA THR A 54 -2.06 2.86 -6.26
C THR A 54 -0.64 3.40 -6.30
N GLU A 55 -0.16 3.80 -7.46
CA GLU A 55 1.16 4.42 -7.60
C GLU A 55 1.17 5.86 -7.04
N VAL A 56 2.16 6.16 -6.21
CA VAL A 56 2.33 7.47 -5.56
C VAL A 56 3.79 7.93 -5.56
N GLU A 57 3.95 9.24 -5.40
CA GLU A 57 5.25 9.90 -5.20
C GLU A 57 5.35 10.49 -3.78
N LEU A 58 6.48 10.27 -3.12
CA LEU A 58 6.78 10.90 -1.84
C LEU A 58 7.45 12.25 -2.07
N VAL A 59 6.79 13.33 -1.63
CA VAL A 59 7.28 14.69 -1.80
C VAL A 59 7.69 15.30 -0.47
N LYS A 60 8.95 15.69 -0.34
CA LYS A 60 9.43 16.55 0.75
C LYS A 60 9.12 18.00 0.41
N LYS A 61 8.21 18.63 1.16
CA LYS A 61 7.93 20.07 1.03
C LYS A 61 9.01 20.87 1.76
N GLU A 62 9.60 21.85 1.08
CA GLU A 62 10.44 22.88 1.72
C GLU A 62 9.54 24.00 2.25
N LYS A 63 9.91 24.56 3.40
CA LYS A 63 9.19 25.69 4.03
C LYS A 63 9.67 27.01 3.45
#